data_AF-A0A4Y7U2Z9-F1
#
_entry.id   AF-A0A4Y7U2Z9-F1
#
_cell.length_a   1.000
_cell.length_b   1.000
_cell.length_c   1.000
_cell.angle_alpha   90.00
_cell.angle_beta   90.00
_cell.angle_gamma   90.00
#
_symmetry.space_group_name_H-M   'P 1'
#
loop_
_entity.id
_entity.type
_entity.pdbx_description
1 polymer ?
#
loop_
_entity_poly.entity_id
_entity_poly.type
_entity_poly.pdbx_seq_one_letter_code
_entity_poly.pdbx_strand_id
1 'polypeptide(L)'
;MSASQKEALMAEFIKGKEELQQFNQAFASNESDKIWSRIHSYTEDFCKENNYQLILGSENKTNVLYADEKLTVTKELLTYINKRYEGLK
;
A
#
# COMPACT_ATOMS: atom_id res chain seq x y z
N MET A 1 11.90 -43.85 13.96
CA MET A 1 11.58 -43.35 12.62
C MET A 1 12.62 -43.86 11.64
N SER A 2 12.21 -44.45 10.52
CA SER A 2 13.13 -44.83 9.44
C SER A 2 13.65 -43.59 8.70
N ALA A 3 14.76 -43.72 7.97
CA ALA A 3 15.33 -42.63 7.17
C ALA A 3 14.30 -42.05 6.18
N SER A 4 13.56 -42.94 5.50
CA SER A 4 12.50 -42.56 4.56
C SER A 4 11.35 -41.76 5.21
N GLN A 5 10.98 -42.07 6.45
CA GLN A 5 9.97 -41.29 7.18
C GLN A 5 10.46 -39.88 7.54
N LYS A 6 11.76 -39.72 7.84
CA LYS A 6 12.35 -38.41 8.11
C LYS A 6 12.46 -37.57 6.84
N GLU A 7 12.81 -38.18 5.72
CA GLU A 7 12.87 -37.52 4.41
C GLU A 7 11.50 -37.01 3.97
N ALA A 8 10.45 -37.84 4.09
CA ALA A 8 9.09 -37.43 3.77
C ALA A 8 8.59 -36.26 4.64
N LEU A 9 8.85 -36.33 5.95
CA LEU A 9 8.50 -35.24 6.88
C LEU A 9 9.24 -33.94 6.55
N MET A 10 10.53 -34.04 6.17
CA MET A 10 11.32 -32.87 5.79
C MET A 10 10.81 -32.24 4.50
N ALA A 11 10.43 -33.06 3.51
CA ALA A 11 9.84 -32.57 2.26
C ALA A 11 8.51 -31.84 2.50
N GLU A 12 7.63 -32.39 3.35
CA GLU A 12 6.38 -31.75 3.74
C GLU A 12 6.62 -30.42 4.47
N PHE A 13 7.57 -30.39 5.41
CA PHE A 13 7.93 -29.18 6.13
C PHE A 13 8.45 -28.07 5.21
N ILE A 14 9.32 -28.41 4.25
CA ILE A 14 9.84 -27.46 3.25
C ILE A 14 8.69 -26.91 2.42
N LYS A 15 7.80 -27.78 1.93
CA LYS A 15 6.63 -27.38 1.14
C LYS A 15 5.73 -26.42 1.92
N GLY A 16 5.38 -26.74 3.17
CA GLY A 16 4.55 -25.87 3.99
C GLY A 16 5.20 -24.52 4.29
N LYS A 17 6.53 -24.49 4.46
CA LYS A 17 7.29 -23.23 4.61
C LYS A 17 7.22 -22.37 3.34
N GLU A 18 7.39 -22.97 2.16
CA GLU A 18 7.31 -22.26 0.88
C GLU A 18 5.90 -21.70 0.63
N GLU A 19 4.86 -22.49 0.88
CA GLU A 19 3.46 -22.06 0.77
C GLU A 19 3.15 -20.88 1.70
N LEU A 20 3.61 -20.93 2.96
CA LEU A 20 3.43 -19.83 3.91
C LEU A 20 4.16 -18.57 3.46
N GLN A 21 5.38 -18.71 2.92
CA GLN A 21 6.14 -17.56 2.42
C GLN A 21 5.44 -16.91 1.22
N GLN A 22 4.96 -17.72 0.27
CA GLN A 22 4.21 -17.23 -0.89
C GLN A 22 2.90 -16.56 -0.47
N PHE A 23 2.17 -17.17 0.46
CA PHE A 23 0.95 -16.59 1.02
C PHE A 23 1.23 -15.23 1.66
N ASN A 24 2.25 -15.12 2.51
CA ASN A 24 2.58 -13.86 3.18
C ASN A 24 2.94 -12.75 2.18
N GLN A 25 3.68 -13.07 1.12
CA GLN A 25 4.02 -12.10 0.09
C GLN A 25 2.77 -11.64 -0.69
N ALA A 26 1.93 -12.58 -1.11
CA ALA A 26 0.69 -12.28 -1.83
C ALA A 26 -0.30 -11.48 -0.96
N PHE A 27 -0.43 -11.85 0.31
CA PHE A 27 -1.27 -11.16 1.28
C PHE A 27 -0.80 -9.73 1.51
N ALA A 28 0.51 -9.52 1.75
CA ALA A 28 1.06 -8.19 1.94
C ALA A 28 0.85 -7.29 0.72
N SER A 29 1.02 -7.84 -0.50
CA SER A 29 0.75 -7.11 -1.74
C SER A 29 -0.74 -6.72 -1.84
N ASN A 30 -1.65 -7.67 -1.64
CA ASN A 30 -3.08 -7.44 -1.77
C ASN A 30 -3.60 -6.40 -0.75
N GLU A 31 -3.16 -6.49 0.51
CA GLU A 31 -3.51 -5.48 1.52
C GLU A 31 -2.92 -4.10 1.19
N SER A 32 -1.71 -4.05 0.62
CA SER A 32 -1.13 -2.79 0.14
C SER A 32 -1.95 -2.18 -1.00
N ASP A 33 -2.41 -2.99 -1.96
CA ASP A 33 -3.24 -2.55 -3.08
C ASP A 33 -4.58 -1.98 -2.60
N LYS A 34 -5.20 -2.59 -1.58
CA LYS A 34 -6.42 -2.08 -0.95
C LYS A 34 -6.21 -0.72 -0.30
N ILE A 35 -5.07 -0.52 0.38
CA ILE A 35 -4.72 0.78 0.99
C ILE A 35 -4.56 1.83 -0.11
N TRP A 36 -3.83 1.53 -1.18
CA TRP A 36 -3.63 2.44 -2.30
C TRP A 36 -4.94 2.78 -3.03
N SER A 37 -5.83 1.81 -3.22
CA SER A 37 -7.14 2.05 -3.82
C SER A 37 -7.96 3.06 -3.00
N ARG A 38 -7.94 2.97 -1.67
CA ARG A 38 -8.61 3.94 -0.79
C ARG A 38 -7.96 5.32 -0.86
N ILE A 39 -6.63 5.38 -0.78
CA ILE A 39 -5.88 6.64 -0.93
C ILE A 39 -6.23 7.32 -2.26
N HIS A 40 -6.26 6.57 -3.35
CA HIS A 40 -6.61 7.10 -4.67
C HIS A 40 -8.04 7.66 -4.70
N SER A 41 -9.02 6.88 -4.24
CA SER A 41 -10.41 7.33 -4.17
C SER A 41 -10.58 8.60 -3.34
N TYR A 42 -9.94 8.68 -2.16
CA TYR A 42 -10.03 9.88 -1.32
C TYR A 42 -9.26 11.07 -1.90
N THR A 43 -8.16 10.82 -2.62
CA THR A 43 -7.42 11.87 -3.31
C THR A 43 -8.25 12.47 -4.45
N GLU A 44 -8.98 11.65 -5.20
CA GLU A 44 -9.89 12.17 -6.22
C GLU A 44 -10.98 13.07 -5.64
N ASP A 45 -11.61 12.66 -4.55
CA ASP A 45 -12.64 13.45 -3.88
C ASP A 45 -12.05 14.77 -3.36
N PHE A 46 -10.89 14.71 -2.71
CA PHE A 46 -10.14 15.89 -2.26
C PHE A 46 -9.84 16.86 -3.41
N CYS A 47 -9.39 16.35 -4.56
CA CYS A 47 -9.12 17.16 -5.75
C CYS A 47 -10.38 17.86 -6.26
N LYS A 48 -11.50 17.12 -6.37
CA LYS A 48 -12.78 17.66 -6.86
C LYS A 48 -13.33 18.74 -5.93
N GLU A 49 -13.29 18.51 -4.61
CA GLU A 49 -13.80 19.45 -3.61
C GLU A 49 -12.97 20.74 -3.51
N ASN A 50 -11.65 20.64 -3.70
CA ASN A 50 -10.73 21.78 -3.62
C ASN A 50 -10.37 22.38 -4.99
N ASN A 51 -11.00 21.90 -6.07
CA ASN A 51 -10.77 22.36 -7.45
C ASN A 51 -9.32 22.18 -7.93
N TYR A 52 -8.62 21.16 -7.45
CA TYR A 52 -7.31 20.80 -7.98
C TYR A 52 -7.47 20.04 -9.30
N GLN A 53 -6.80 20.52 -10.34
CA GLN A 53 -6.80 19.89 -11.67
C GLN A 53 -5.72 18.78 -11.76
N LEU A 54 -4.69 18.85 -10.92
CA LEU A 54 -3.56 17.93 -10.89
C LEU A 54 -2.89 17.96 -9.52
N ILE A 55 -2.57 16.78 -8.98
CA ILE A 55 -1.62 16.60 -7.88
C ILE A 55 -0.50 15.70 -8.36
N LEU A 56 0.74 16.10 -8.09
CA LEU A 56 1.93 15.31 -8.39
C LEU A 56 2.47 14.68 -7.10
N GLY A 57 2.54 13.36 -7.07
CA GLY A 57 3.22 12.64 -5.99
C GLY A 57 4.73 12.82 -6.11
N SER A 58 5.38 13.17 -4.98
CA SER A 58 6.84 13.14 -4.86
C SER A 58 7.29 11.79 -4.34
N GLU A 59 7.42 10.81 -5.24
CA GLU A 59 8.23 9.62 -4.91
C GLU A 59 9.73 9.96 -5.00
N ASN A 60 10.58 9.15 -4.35
CA ASN A 60 12.05 9.29 -4.31
C ASN A 60 12.76 9.27 -5.69
N LYS A 61 12.01 9.26 -6.79
CA LYS A 61 12.47 9.43 -8.16
C LYS A 61 11.99 10.82 -8.63
N THR A 62 12.92 11.75 -8.79
CA THR A 62 12.65 13.18 -8.87
C THR A 62 11.80 13.56 -10.08
N ASN A 63 10.48 13.68 -9.90
CA ASN A 63 9.57 14.14 -10.96
C ASN A 63 9.43 15.68 -11.00
N VAL A 64 9.78 16.37 -9.90
CA VAL A 64 9.71 17.83 -9.77
C VAL A 64 11.01 18.31 -9.13
N LEU A 65 11.75 19.20 -9.82
CA LEU A 65 13.04 19.73 -9.33
C LEU A 65 12.87 20.84 -8.28
N TYR A 66 11.80 21.63 -8.41
CA TYR A 66 11.42 22.67 -7.46
C TYR A 66 9.92 22.94 -7.58
N ALA A 67 9.26 23.11 -6.44
CA ALA A 67 7.92 23.66 -6.34
C ALA A 67 7.88 24.60 -5.13
N ASP A 68 7.09 25.67 -5.22
CA ASP A 68 6.84 26.54 -4.07
C ASP A 68 6.13 25.73 -2.98
N GLU A 69 6.53 25.90 -1.71
CA GLU A 69 5.93 25.20 -0.58
C GLU A 69 4.40 25.44 -0.49
N LYS A 70 3.92 26.60 -0.97
CA LYS A 70 2.48 26.92 -1.04
C LYS A 70 1.69 26.00 -1.97
N LEU A 71 2.36 25.29 -2.88
CA LEU A 71 1.75 24.28 -3.75
C LEU A 71 1.68 22.90 -3.08
N THR A 72 2.33 22.72 -1.93
CA THR A 72 2.33 21.45 -1.20
C THR A 72 1.03 21.30 -0.42
N VAL A 73 0.26 20.27 -0.78
CA VAL A 73 -1.04 19.95 -0.15
C VAL A 73 -0.99 18.68 0.70
N THR A 74 0.22 18.16 0.98
CA THR A 74 0.40 16.85 1.63
C THR A 74 -0.28 16.78 2.99
N LYS A 75 -0.23 17.83 3.81
CA LYS A 75 -0.80 17.83 5.16
C LYS A 75 -2.33 17.85 5.11
N GLU A 76 -2.89 18.66 4.21
CA GLU A 76 -4.31 18.80 3.96
C GLU A 76 -4.89 17.49 3.44
N LEU A 77 -4.24 16.89 2.44
CA LEU A 77 -4.64 15.60 1.88
C LEU A 77 -4.56 14.47 2.93
N LEU A 78 -3.49 14.41 3.73
CA LEU A 78 -3.38 13.42 4.82
C LEU A 78 -4.51 13.58 5.84
N THR A 79 -4.82 14.82 6.23
CA THR A 79 -5.92 15.11 7.15
C THR A 79 -7.26 14.67 6.56
N TYR A 80 -7.49 14.95 5.27
CA TYR A 80 -8.69 14.54 4.56
C TYR A 80 -8.82 13.00 4.51
N ILE A 81 -7.77 12.29 4.09
CA ILE A 81 -7.74 10.83 4.00
C ILE A 81 -8.06 10.19 5.36
N ASN A 82 -7.43 10.66 6.43
CA ASN A 82 -7.63 10.11 7.77
C ASN A 82 -9.08 10.31 8.24
N LYS A 83 -9.66 11.50 8.02
CA LYS A 83 -11.08 11.75 8.34
C LYS A 83 -12.01 10.80 7.57
N ARG A 84 -11.80 10.65 6.26
CA ARG A 84 -12.61 9.75 5.42
C ARG A 84 -12.49 8.30 5.88
N TYR A 85 -11.28 7.87 6.26
CA TYR A 85 -11.04 6.53 6.81
C TYR A 85 -11.76 6.30 8.14
N GLU A 86 -11.80 7.31 9.02
CA GLU A 86 -12.55 7.27 10.29
C GLU A 86 -14.07 7.40 10.12
N GLY A 87 -14.57 7.59 8.88
CA GLY A 87 -15.99 7.81 8.59
C GLY A 87 -16.47 9.22 8.94
N LEU A 88 -15.56 10.16 9.16
CA LEU A 88 -15.84 11.56 9.38
C LEU A 88 -15.97 12.29 8.02
N LYS A 89 -16.85 13.30 7.97
CA LYS A 89 -16.92 14.22 6.82
C LYS A 89 -15.72 15.14 6.78
#